data_AF-A0A372Z184-F1
#
_entry.id   AF-A0A372Z184-F1
#
_cell.length_a   1.000
_cell.length_b   1.000
_cell.length_c   1.000
_cell.angle_alpha   90.00
_cell.angle_beta   90.00
_cell.angle_gamma   90.00
#
_symmetry.space_group_name_H-M   'P 1'
#
loop_
_entity.id
_entity.type
_entity.pdbx_description
1 polymer ?
#
loop_
_entity_poly.entity_id
_entity_poly.type
_entity_poly.pdbx_seq_one_letter_code
_entity_poly.pdbx_strand_id
1 'polypeptide(L)' 'MTKIKVQNTEIAVVSYHDDDYISLTDMARSQMQEHIIFRWLSLKSTLEYIGE' A
#
# COMPACT_ATOMS: atom_id res chain seq x y z
N MET A 1 3.05 2.11 16.19
CA MET A 1 2.45 1.63 14.94
C MET A 1 1.13 0.96 15.27
N THR A 2 0.04 1.51 14.74
CA THR A 2 -1.31 0.93 14.90
C THR A 2 -1.52 -0.09 13.78
N LYS A 3 -2.35 -1.10 14.00
CA LYS A 3 -2.75 -2.07 12.97
C LYS A 3 -4.26 -2.11 12.87
N ILE A 4 -4.76 -2.30 11.65
CA ILE A 4 -6.16 -2.57 11.37
C ILE A 4 -6.31 -3.97 10.78
N LYS A 5 -7.46 -4.61 11.00
CA LYS A 5 -7.76 -5.93 10.46
C LYS A 5 -8.76 -5.80 9.31
N VAL A 6 -8.37 -6.21 8.10
CA VAL A 6 -9.21 -6.17 6.89
C VAL A 6 -9.23 -7.55 6.27
N GLN A 7 -10.42 -8.16 6.13
CA GLN A 7 -10.59 -9.50 5.53
C GLN A 7 -9.61 -10.56 6.06
N ASN A 8 -9.32 -10.51 7.37
CA ASN A 8 -8.37 -11.39 8.07
C ASN A 8 -6.88 -11.12 7.83
N THR A 9 -6.53 -10.03 7.15
CA THR A 9 -5.16 -9.52 7.00
C THR A 9 -4.93 -8.35 7.97
N GLU A 10 -3.82 -8.38 8.69
CA GLU A 10 -3.36 -7.22 9.46
C GLU A 10 -2.62 -6.25 8.55
N ILE A 11 -3.03 -4.97 8.57
CA ILE A 11 -2.43 -3.89 7.80
C ILE A 11 -1.87 -2.86 8.77
N ALA A 12 -0.59 -2.54 8.66
CA ALA A 12 0.02 -1.49 9.45
C ALA A 12 -0.47 -0.10 9.02
N VAL A 13 -0.70 0.77 10.00
CA VAL A 13 -1.00 2.19 9.84
C VAL A 13 0.15 3.01 10.43
N VAL A 14 0.67 3.93 9.63
CA VAL A 14 1.76 4.86 9.99
C VAL A 14 1.24 6.27 9.86
N SER A 15 1.28 7.03 10.95
CA SER A 15 0.89 8.43 10.97
C SER A 15 2.11 9.31 10.72
N TYR A 16 2.02 10.26 9.81
CA TYR A 16 3.08 11.22 9.47
C TYR A 16 2.48 12.56 9.08
N HIS A 17 2.91 13.66 9.72
CA HIS A 17 2.39 15.03 9.51
C HIS A 17 0.85 15.10 9.44
N ASP A 18 0.19 14.57 10.46
CA ASP A 18 -1.28 14.55 10.61
C ASP A 18 -2.05 13.70 9.59
N ASP A 19 -1.35 13.02 8.67
CA ASP A 19 -1.94 12.06 7.74
C ASP A 19 -1.67 10.61 8.18
N ASP A 20 -2.68 9.75 8.01
CA ASP A 20 -2.59 8.32 8.26
C ASP A 20 -2.37 7.54 6.96
N TYR A 21 -1.30 6.77 6.90
CA TYR A 21 -0.93 5.94 5.77
C TYR A 21 -1.10 4.46 6.09
N ILE A 22 -1.69 3.71 5.16
CA ILE A 22 -1.80 2.25 5.25
C ILE A 22 -0.68 1.56 4.49
N SER A 23 -0.19 0.45 5.04
CA SER A 23 0.87 -0.34 4.44
C SER A 23 0.38 -1.10 3.20
N LEU A 24 0.84 -0.63 2.04
CA LEU A 24 0.49 -1.19 0.75
C LEU A 24 1.07 -2.61 0.53
N THR A 25 2.22 -2.91 1.13
CA THR A 25 2.81 -4.26 1.12
C THR A 25 2.02 -5.24 1.98
N ASP A 26 1.46 -4.79 3.10
CA ASP A 26 0.57 -5.62 3.91
C ASP A 26 -0.75 -5.91 3.19
N MET A 27 -1.31 -4.91 2.48
CA MET A 27 -2.50 -5.11 1.64
C MET A 27 -2.27 -6.14 0.53
N ALA A 28 -1.08 -6.15 -0.08
CA ALA A 28 -0.77 -7.00 -1.22
C ALA A 28 -0.22 -8.39 -0.84
N ARG A 29 -0.03 -8.69 0.47
CA ARG A 29 0.62 -9.89 1.02
C ARG A 29 0.04 -11.26 0.58
N SER A 30 -1.06 -11.29 -0.18
CA SER A 30 -1.53 -12.50 -0.86
C SER A 30 -0.53 -13.01 -1.90
N GLN A 31 -0.73 -14.23 -2.44
CA GLN A 31 0.23 -14.94 -3.32
C GLN A 31 0.61 -14.23 -4.63
N MET A 32 0.14 -13.00 -4.88
CA MET A 32 0.48 -12.17 -6.03
C MET A 32 1.04 -10.79 -5.65
N GLN A 33 1.66 -10.64 -4.47
CA GLN A 33 2.17 -9.38 -3.95
C GLN A 33 3.04 -8.62 -4.97
N GLU A 34 4.02 -9.30 -5.56
CA GLU A 34 4.93 -8.69 -6.53
C GLU A 34 4.19 -8.22 -7.79
N HIS A 35 3.25 -9.01 -8.30
CA HIS A 35 2.46 -8.64 -9.49
C HIS A 35 1.54 -7.44 -9.25
N ILE A 36 0.88 -7.36 -8.09
CA ILE A 36 -0.02 -6.26 -7.77
C ILE A 36 0.77 -4.96 -7.60
N ILE A 37 1.85 -4.98 -6.82
CA ILE A 37 2.68 -3.80 -6.58
C ILE A 37 3.35 -3.34 -7.88
N PHE A 38 3.94 -4.27 -8.64
CA PHE A 38 4.58 -3.96 -9.92
C PHE A 38 3.59 -3.33 -10.90
N ARG A 39 2.37 -3.90 -10.99
CA ARG A 39 1.34 -3.36 -11.88
C ARG A 39 0.93 -1.95 -11.47
N TRP A 40 0.73 -1.69 -10.19
CA TRP A 40 0.38 -0.34 -9.70
C TRP A 40 1.46 0.68 -9.97
N LEU A 41 2.73 0.34 -9.74
CA LEU A 41 3.87 1.22 -10.03
C LEU A 41 4.08 1.41 -11.54
N SER A 42 3.60 0.50 -12.37
CA SER A 42 3.65 0.62 -13.84
C SER A 42 2.49 1.43 -14.43
N LEU A 43 1.49 1.83 -13.63
CA LEU A 43 0.40 2.66 -14.12
C LEU A 43 0.90 4.09 -14.33
N LYS A 44 0.65 4.65 -15.52
CA LYS A 44 1.00 6.04 -15.87
C LYS A 44 0.53 7.04 -14.83
N SER A 45 -0.70 6.88 -14.33
CA SER A 45 -1.28 7.75 -13.29
C SER A 45 -0.51 7.71 -11.97
N THR A 46 0.02 6.54 -11.59
CA THR A 46 0.81 6.40 -10.37
C THR A 46 2.17 7.07 -10.52
N LEU A 47 2.80 6.90 -11.68
CA LEU A 47 4.07 7.56 -12.01
C LEU A 47 3.90 9.09 -12.03
N GLU A 48 2.86 9.59 -12.69
CA GLU A 48 2.52 11.02 -12.71
C GLU A 48 2.26 11.59 -11.30
N TYR A 49 1.63 10.81 -10.41
CA TYR A 49 1.35 11.23 -9.03
C TYR A 49 2.61 11.32 -8.16
N ILE A 50 3.57 10.40 -8.33
CA ILE A 50 4.83 10.38 -7.56
C ILE A 50 5.80 11.47 -8.05
N GLY A 51 5.60 11.96 -9.28
CA GLY A 51 6.49 12.88 -9.97
C GLY A 51 7.44 12.10 -10.88
N GLU A 52 7.46 12.45 -12.17
CA GLU A 52 8.53 12.04 -13.08
C GLU A 52 9.88 12.62 -12.65
#